data_AF-A0A811RZL3-F1
#
_entry.id   AF-A0A811RZL3-F1
#
_cell.length_a   1.000
_cell.length_b   1.000
_cell.length_c   1.000
_cell.angle_alpha   90.00
_cell.angle_beta   90.00
_cell.angle_gamma   90.00
#
_symmetry.space_group_name_H-M   'P 1'
#
loop_
_entity.id
_entity.type
_entity.pdbx_description
1 polymer ?
#
loop_
_entity_poly.entity_id
_entity_poly.type
_entity_poly.pdbx_seq_one_letter_code
_entity_poly.pdbx_strand_id
1 'polypeptide(L)'
;MAAPMACFLAAGNAAAKRCAGTALRRRGFASSAARHDDAKEAVKWERITYAGIATCTVLAVYNLSKGHQEFPDPPPYPYLHIRNKDFPWGPDGLFERKKKHSNDHH
;
A
#
# COMPACT_ATOMS: atom_id res chain seq x y z
N MET A 1 3.41 34.56 -5.35
CA MET A 1 3.48 33.48 -4.35
C MET A 1 4.44 33.93 -3.26
N ALA A 2 4.08 33.68 -2.00
CA ALA A 2 4.30 34.54 -0.83
C ALA A 2 5.74 34.65 -0.27
N ALA A 3 5.91 35.69 0.55
CA ALA A 3 7.09 36.33 1.14
C ALA A 3 8.00 35.47 2.07
N PRO A 4 9.21 35.97 2.40
CA PRO A 4 10.20 35.31 3.29
C PRO A 4 10.01 35.71 4.76
N MET A 5 10.44 34.86 5.71
CA MET A 5 10.55 35.22 7.12
C MET A 5 11.86 34.66 7.71
N ALA A 6 12.70 35.59 8.16
CA ALA A 6 13.96 35.37 8.87
C ALA A 6 13.72 35.17 10.38
N CYS A 7 14.60 34.42 11.04
CA CYS A 7 14.79 34.27 12.51
C CYS A 7 16.01 33.35 12.70
N PHE A 8 17.06 33.54 13.50
CA PHE A 8 17.53 34.56 14.45
C PHE A 8 19.08 34.46 14.51
N LEU A 9 19.77 35.57 14.75
CA LEU A 9 21.15 35.60 15.21
C LEU A 9 21.20 35.36 16.73
N ALA A 10 22.11 34.50 17.19
CA ALA A 10 22.60 34.54 18.56
C ALA A 10 24.12 34.33 18.55
N ALA A 11 24.84 35.38 18.93
CA ALA A 11 26.28 35.39 19.14
C ALA A 11 26.61 34.80 20.52
N GLY A 12 27.71 34.05 20.59
CA GLY A 12 28.33 33.63 21.84
C GLY A 12 29.83 33.38 21.63
N ASN A 13 30.65 34.36 21.97
CA ASN A 13 32.10 34.21 22.10
C ASN A 13 32.42 33.72 23.52
N ALA A 14 33.10 32.57 23.68
CA ALA A 14 34.13 32.40 24.71
C ALA A 14 34.87 31.05 24.63
N ALA A 15 36.20 31.19 24.63
CA ALA A 15 37.21 30.34 25.28
C ALA A 15 37.43 28.90 24.79
N ALA A 16 38.52 28.76 24.04
CA ALA A 16 39.23 27.50 23.83
C ALA A 16 39.69 26.86 25.16
N LYS A 17 39.38 25.57 25.35
CA LYS A 17 40.24 24.64 26.09
C LYS A 17 40.48 23.42 25.21
N ARG A 18 41.74 23.27 24.79
CA ARG A 18 42.24 22.15 24.00
C ARG A 18 42.22 20.89 24.88
N CYS A 19 41.40 19.92 24.54
CA CYS A 19 41.61 18.52 24.93
C CYS A 19 42.09 17.78 23.67
N ALA A 20 43.40 17.52 23.61
CA ALA A 20 43.97 16.55 22.70
C ALA A 20 43.56 15.16 23.18
N GLY A 21 42.80 14.41 22.39
CA GLY A 21 42.43 13.05 22.79
C GLY A 21 41.24 12.42 22.10
N THR A 22 41.07 12.63 20.80
CA THR A 22 40.45 11.67 19.87
C THR A 22 40.48 12.36 18.52
N ALA A 23 41.01 11.71 17.48
CA ALA A 23 40.71 12.11 16.12
C ALA A 23 39.18 12.13 16.03
N LEU A 24 38.59 13.33 16.03
CA LEU A 24 37.20 13.53 15.71
C LEU A 24 37.07 12.88 14.33
N ARG A 25 36.54 11.65 14.27
CA ARG A 25 36.13 11.05 13.01
C ARG A 25 35.21 12.11 12.44
N ARG A 26 35.71 12.86 11.48
CA ARG A 26 34.94 13.82 10.73
C ARG A 26 33.77 12.97 10.23
N ARG A 27 32.61 13.11 10.87
CA ARG A 27 31.34 12.63 10.34
C ARG A 27 31.13 13.51 9.12
N GLY A 28 31.87 13.21 8.06
CA GLY A 28 31.60 13.72 6.74
C GLY A 28 30.22 13.18 6.46
N PHE A 29 29.21 14.04 6.56
CA PHE A 29 27.93 13.75 5.95
C PHE A 29 28.27 13.36 4.52
N ALA A 30 28.11 12.07 4.20
CA ALA A 30 28.21 11.56 2.83
C ALA A 30 27.15 12.22 1.91
N SER A 31 26.35 13.14 2.44
CA SER A 31 25.24 13.85 1.83
C SER A 31 25.57 14.78 0.67
N SER A 32 26.82 15.03 0.28
CA SER A 32 27.11 15.82 -0.94
C SER A 32 27.38 14.93 -2.16
N ALA A 33 28.11 13.83 -1.99
CA ALA A 33 28.34 12.83 -3.05
C ALA A 33 27.21 11.79 -3.17
N ALA A 34 26.47 11.54 -2.09
CA ALA A 34 25.32 10.61 -2.08
C ALA A 34 24.05 11.20 -2.73
N ARG A 35 23.90 12.52 -2.89
CA ARG A 35 22.69 13.12 -3.51
C ARG A 35 22.48 12.69 -4.96
N HIS A 36 23.57 12.50 -5.70
CA HIS A 36 23.51 11.95 -7.06
C HIS A 36 23.22 10.45 -7.07
N ASP A 37 23.54 9.74 -5.98
CA ASP A 37 23.25 8.32 -5.78
C ASP A 37 21.78 8.10 -5.39
N ASP A 38 21.28 8.84 -4.40
CA ASP A 38 19.90 8.72 -3.92
C ASP A 38 18.87 9.03 -5.02
N ALA A 39 19.16 10.00 -5.90
CA ALA A 39 18.28 10.34 -7.02
C ALA A 39 18.22 9.22 -8.08
N LYS A 40 19.36 8.60 -8.42
CA LYS A 40 19.38 7.49 -9.39
C LYS A 40 18.76 6.23 -8.77
N GLU A 41 18.94 5.98 -7.47
CA GLU A 41 18.29 4.85 -6.79
C GLU A 41 16.77 5.04 -6.69
N ALA A 42 16.29 6.26 -6.40
CA ALA A 42 14.85 6.56 -6.41
C ALA A 42 14.21 6.31 -7.79
N VAL A 43 14.85 6.77 -8.87
CA VAL A 43 14.37 6.54 -10.25
C VAL A 43 14.37 5.05 -10.61
N LYS A 44 15.31 4.26 -10.08
CA LYS A 44 15.29 2.79 -10.29
C LYS A 44 14.07 2.16 -9.62
N TRP A 45 13.83 2.48 -8.34
CA TRP A 45 12.68 1.94 -7.61
C TRP A 45 11.35 2.38 -8.22
N GLU A 46 11.28 3.63 -8.69
CA GLU A 46 10.14 4.13 -9.45
C GLU A 46 9.84 3.28 -10.68
N ARG A 47 10.85 2.96 -11.49
CA ARG A 47 10.69 2.11 -12.68
C ARG A 47 10.28 0.68 -12.32
N ILE A 48 10.87 0.10 -11.28
CA ILE A 48 10.51 -1.24 -10.79
C ILE A 48 9.06 -1.26 -10.33
N THR A 49 8.63 -0.24 -9.58
CA THR A 49 7.25 -0.14 -9.12
C THR A 49 6.27 0.04 -10.28
N TYR A 50 6.58 0.89 -11.26
CA TYR A 50 5.71 1.04 -12.44
C TYR A 50 5.62 -0.25 -13.25
N ALA A 51 6.74 -0.96 -13.46
CA ALA A 51 6.73 -2.26 -14.11
C ALA A 51 5.90 -3.29 -13.32
N GLY A 52 6.04 -3.31 -11.99
CA GLY A 52 5.29 -4.18 -11.09
C GLY A 52 3.79 -3.90 -11.13
N ILE A 53 3.39 -2.63 -11.00
CA ILE A 53 1.99 -2.20 -11.10
C ILE A 53 1.41 -2.60 -12.46
N ALA A 54 2.06 -2.23 -13.56
CA ALA A 54 1.57 -2.54 -14.90
C ALA A 54 1.40 -4.05 -15.10
N THR A 55 2.39 -4.85 -14.70
CA THR A 55 2.36 -6.31 -14.84
C THR A 55 1.24 -6.92 -13.99
N CYS A 56 1.15 -6.53 -12.71
CA CYS A 56 0.12 -7.03 -11.81
C CYS A 56 -1.29 -6.60 -12.24
N THR A 57 -1.47 -5.37 -12.73
CA THR A 57 -2.76 -4.89 -13.25
C THR A 57 -3.18 -5.67 -14.49
N VAL A 58 -2.28 -5.87 -15.45
CA VAL A 58 -2.58 -6.67 -16.66
C VAL A 58 -2.93 -8.10 -16.29
N LEU A 59 -2.17 -8.72 -15.38
CA LEU A 59 -2.45 -10.08 -14.91
C LEU A 59 -3.79 -10.17 -14.17
N ALA A 60 -4.12 -9.17 -13.35
CA ALA A 60 -5.39 -9.10 -12.66
C ALA A 60 -6.55 -8.99 -13.65
N VAL A 61 -6.44 -8.10 -14.65
CA VAL A 61 -7.46 -7.96 -15.70
C VAL A 61 -7.65 -9.28 -16.45
N TYR A 62 -6.57 -9.96 -16.83
CA TYR A 62 -6.66 -11.24 -17.54
C TYR A 62 -7.28 -12.38 -16.71
N ASN A 63 -7.01 -12.43 -15.41
CA ASN A 63 -7.61 -13.45 -14.54
C ASN A 63 -9.07 -13.15 -14.20
N LEU A 64 -9.39 -11.88 -13.94
CA LEU A 64 -10.75 -11.44 -13.60
C LEU A 64 -11.68 -11.35 -14.81
N SER A 65 -11.14 -11.23 -16.04
CA SER A 65 -11.95 -11.24 -17.26
C SER A 65 -12.53 -12.62 -17.56
N LYS A 66 -12.02 -13.68 -16.93
CA LYS A 66 -12.59 -15.02 -17.04
C LYS A 66 -13.83 -15.10 -16.17
N GLY A 67 -14.93 -15.63 -16.72
CA GLY A 67 -16.16 -15.86 -15.96
C GLY A 67 -15.92 -16.84 -14.81
N HIS A 68 -16.58 -16.61 -13.66
CA HIS A 68 -16.60 -17.58 -12.57
C HIS A 68 -17.54 -18.73 -12.94
N GLN A 69 -17.09 -19.97 -12.82
CA GLN A 69 -17.97 -21.13 -13.03
C GLN A 69 -18.90 -21.25 -11.82
N GLU A 70 -20.19 -21.00 -12.04
CA GLU A 70 -21.21 -21.31 -11.05
C GLU A 70 -21.42 -22.83 -11.05
N PHE A 71 -20.93 -23.48 -10.01
CA PHE A 71 -21.24 -24.88 -9.78
C PHE A 71 -22.68 -25.02 -9.28
N PRO A 72 -23.35 -26.14 -9.60
CA PRO A 72 -24.65 -26.44 -9.02
C PRO A 72 -24.54 -26.43 -7.49
N ASP A 73 -25.56 -25.88 -6.83
CA ASP A 73 -25.56 -25.79 -5.38
C ASP A 73 -25.50 -27.20 -4.78
N PRO A 74 -24.65 -27.40 -3.76
CA PRO A 74 -24.51 -28.71 -3.14
C PRO A 74 -25.83 -29.13 -2.49
N PRO A 75 -26.04 -30.44 -2.29
CA PRO A 75 -27.18 -30.94 -1.53
C PRO A 75 -27.31 -30.23 -0.17
N PRO A 76 -28.53 -30.06 0.36
CA PRO A 76 -28.75 -29.35 1.62
C PRO A 76 -28.22 -30.18 2.79
N TYR A 77 -26.95 -29.99 3.12
CA TYR A 77 -26.33 -30.63 4.27
C TYR A 77 -26.79 -29.97 5.58
N PRO A 78 -26.93 -30.73 6.68
CA PRO A 78 -27.36 -30.19 7.98
C PRO A 78 -26.47 -29.08 8.55
N TYR A 79 -25.23 -28.97 8.05
CA TYR A 79 -24.26 -27.95 8.44
C TYR A 79 -24.24 -26.73 7.51
N LEU A 80 -24.95 -26.78 6.38
CA LEU A 80 -25.07 -25.66 5.44
C LEU A 80 -26.31 -24.84 5.78
N HIS A 81 -26.26 -23.53 5.57
CA HIS A 81 -27.39 -22.61 5.81
C HIS A 81 -27.99 -22.68 7.24
N ILE A 82 -27.18 -23.00 8.25
CA ILE A 82 -27.64 -22.97 9.64
C ILE A 82 -27.98 -21.53 10.06
N ARG A 83 -29.19 -21.34 10.60
CA ARG A 83 -29.65 -20.08 11.19
C ARG A 83 -30.06 -20.32 12.64
N ASN A 84 -29.20 -19.93 13.59
CA ASN A 84 -29.54 -19.96 15.02
C ASN A 84 -30.42 -18.76 15.45
N LYS A 85 -30.30 -17.65 14.71
CA LYS A 85 -31.06 -16.40 14.86
C LYS A 85 -31.26 -15.79 13.48
N ASP A 86 -32.38 -15.14 13.28
CA ASP A 86 -32.66 -14.41 12.05
C ASP A 86 -31.80 -13.15 11.96
N PHE A 87 -31.40 -12.80 10.74
CA PHE A 87 -30.69 -11.55 10.54
C PHE A 87 -31.64 -10.36 10.61
N PRO A 88 -31.17 -9.18 11.06
CA PRO A 88 -32.01 -8.00 11.21
C PRO A 88 -32.47 -7.38 9.88
N TRP A 89 -31.91 -7.79 8.74
CA TRP A 89 -32.24 -7.24 7.41
C TRP A 89 -33.01 -8.21 6.50
N GLY A 90 -33.20 -9.48 6.89
CA GLY A 90 -33.94 -10.45 6.08
C GLY A 90 -33.39 -11.88 6.13
N PRO A 91 -33.99 -12.80 5.36
CA PRO A 91 -33.65 -14.23 5.35
C PRO A 91 -32.29 -14.52 4.67
N ASP A 92 -31.90 -13.68 3.71
CA ASP A 92 -30.69 -13.84 2.91
C ASP A 92 -29.47 -13.21 3.62
N GLY A 93 -28.28 -13.76 3.37
CA GLY A 93 -27.02 -13.22 3.84
C GLY A 93 -26.73 -11.82 3.28
N LEU A 94 -25.97 -11.02 4.02
CA LEU A 94 -25.75 -9.60 3.73
C LEU A 94 -25.19 -9.31 2.32
N PHE A 95 -24.41 -10.23 1.76
CA PHE A 95 -23.78 -10.10 0.44
C PHE A 95 -24.21 -11.18 -0.56
N GLU A 96 -25.30 -11.91 -0.27
CA GLU A 96 -25.79 -12.96 -1.15
C GLU A 96 -26.45 -12.32 -2.39
N ARG A 97 -25.98 -12.71 -3.59
CA ARG A 97 -26.64 -12.36 -4.84
C ARG A 97 -27.66 -13.44 -5.17
N LYS A 98 -28.90 -13.04 -5.44
CA LYS A 98 -29.92 -13.95 -5.95
C LYS A 98 -29.51 -14.39 -7.34
N LYS A 99 -29.17 -15.68 -7.51
CA LYS A 99 -29.01 -16.27 -8.84
C LYS A 99 -30.37 -16.19 -9.53
N LYS A 100 -30.44 -15.57 -10.71
CA LYS A 100 -31.64 -15.68 -11.55
C LYS A 100 -31.66 -17.11 -12.07
N HIS A 101 -32.43 -17.98 -11.43
CA HIS A 101 -32.82 -19.23 -12.08
C HIS A 101 -33.63 -18.81 -13.31
N SER A 102 -33.06 -18.97 -14.50
CA SER A 102 -33.80 -18.97 -15.76
C SER A 102 -34.75 -20.17 -15.72
N ASN A 103 -35.85 -20.03 -15.02
CA ASN A 103 -36.96 -20.96 -15.01
C ASN A 103 -38.06 -20.40 -15.92
N ASP A 104 -37.67 -20.09 -17.16
CA ASP A 104 -38.59 -19.94 -18.28
C ASP A 104 -38.62 -21.28 -19.02
N HIS A 105 -39.18 -22.30 -18.36
CA HIS A 105 -39.78 -23.43 -19.06
C HIS A 105 -41.27 -23.14 -19.15
N HIS A 106 -41.70 -22.67 -20.33
CA HIS A 106 -43.08 -22.65 -20.78
C HIS A 106 -43.15 -23.21 -22.20
#